data_AF-A0A7X7PNL7-F1
#
_entry.id   AF-A0A7X7PNL7-F1
#
_cell.length_a   1.000
_cell.length_b   1.000
_cell.length_c   1.000
_cell.angle_alpha   90.00
_cell.angle_beta   90.00
_cell.angle_gamma   90.00
#
_symmetry.space_group_name_H-M   'P 1'
#
loop_
_entity.id
_entity.type
_entity.pdbx_description
1 polymer ?
#
loop_
_entity_poly.entity_id
_entity_poly.type
_entity_poly.pdbx_seq_one_letter_code
_entity_poly.pdbx_strand_id
1 'polypeptide(L)'
;MAVRSIVRIDEEKCTGCGLCVTPCAEGAIQIVDGKAKVLREELCDGAGFCLAVCPESALTIEKREAAAFDEEAATQSASARAEGISQACFNCGRGEDNVVLFPCRHQGQSLWACAKCLPQLIHG
;
A
#
# COMPACT_ATOMS: atom_id res chain seq x y z
N MET A 1 -11.88 -24.94 -3.74
CA MET A 1 -12.47 -23.69 -4.25
C MET A 1 -13.74 -23.40 -3.48
N ALA A 2 -14.06 -22.13 -3.24
CA ALA A 2 -15.25 -21.68 -2.50
C ALA A 2 -15.83 -20.41 -3.13
N VAL A 3 -17.15 -20.20 -3.02
CA VAL A 3 -17.80 -18.95 -3.45
C VAL A 3 -17.54 -17.89 -2.38
N ARG A 4 -16.79 -16.85 -2.73
CA ARG A 4 -16.43 -15.77 -1.81
C ARG A 4 -16.27 -14.43 -2.53
N SER A 5 -16.19 -13.37 -1.74
CA SER A 5 -15.88 -12.04 -2.24
C SER A 5 -14.42 -11.96 -2.66
N ILE A 6 -14.15 -11.45 -3.87
CA ILE A 6 -12.81 -11.22 -4.41
C ILE A 6 -12.79 -9.92 -5.20
N VAL A 7 -11.61 -9.28 -5.27
CA VAL A 7 -11.41 -8.08 -6.08
C VAL A 7 -11.42 -8.45 -7.57
N ARG A 8 -12.25 -7.75 -8.33
CA ARG A 8 -12.30 -7.79 -9.79
C ARG A 8 -11.71 -6.50 -10.35
N ILE A 9 -10.83 -6.63 -11.34
CA ILE A 9 -10.16 -5.51 -12.01
C ILE A 9 -10.71 -5.38 -13.43
N ASP A 10 -11.18 -4.19 -13.77
CA ASP A 10 -11.56 -3.80 -15.12
C ASP A 10 -10.30 -3.32 -15.87
N GLU A 11 -9.79 -4.15 -16.77
CA GLU A 11 -8.55 -3.87 -17.51
C GLU A 11 -8.70 -2.71 -18.50
N GLU A 12 -9.92 -2.42 -18.98
CA GLU A 12 -10.17 -1.32 -19.91
C GLU A 12 -10.00 0.03 -19.20
N LYS A 13 -10.48 0.12 -17.94
CA LYS A 13 -10.34 1.33 -17.10
C LYS A 13 -9.00 1.45 -16.40
N CYS A 14 -8.31 0.34 -16.15
CA CYS A 14 -7.05 0.35 -15.41
C CYS A 14 -5.96 1.09 -16.19
N THR A 15 -5.35 2.13 -15.63
CA THR A 15 -4.25 2.87 -16.27
C THR A 15 -2.86 2.36 -15.88
N GLY A 16 -2.77 1.39 -14.98
CA GLY A 16 -1.48 0.86 -14.50
C GLY A 16 -0.77 1.73 -13.47
N CYS A 17 -1.42 2.74 -12.90
CA CYS A 17 -0.80 3.72 -11.99
C CYS A 17 -0.19 3.14 -10.69
N GLY A 18 -0.53 1.89 -10.32
CA GLY A 18 0.09 1.20 -9.17
C GLY A 18 -0.45 1.58 -7.79
N LEU A 19 -1.34 2.57 -7.67
CA LEU A 19 -1.84 3.05 -6.37
C LEU A 19 -2.56 1.97 -5.55
N CYS A 20 -3.17 0.99 -6.21
CA CYS A 20 -3.85 -0.14 -5.56
C CYS A 20 -2.90 -1.19 -4.95
N VAL A 21 -1.61 -1.16 -5.27
CA VAL A 21 -0.64 -2.20 -4.87
C VAL A 21 -0.19 -2.02 -3.42
N THR A 22 -0.01 -0.78 -2.96
CA THR A 22 0.41 -0.45 -1.58
C THR A 22 -0.64 -0.73 -0.51
N PRO A 23 -1.93 -0.37 -0.65
CA PRO A 23 -2.95 -0.64 0.37
C PRO A 23 -3.37 -2.12 0.46
N CYS A 24 -2.87 -2.98 -0.43
CA CYS A 24 -3.11 -4.42 -0.34
C CYS A 24 -2.14 -5.04 0.69
N ALA A 25 -2.60 -5.16 1.93
CA ALA A 25 -1.82 -5.71 3.05
C ALA A 25 -1.25 -7.11 2.73
N GLU A 26 -2.06 -7.95 2.09
CA GLU A 26 -1.70 -9.33 1.75
C GLU A 26 -0.80 -9.45 0.51
N GLY A 27 -0.53 -8.35 -0.20
CA GLY A 27 0.29 -8.35 -1.41
C GLY A 27 -0.32 -9.09 -2.61
N ALA A 28 -1.64 -9.29 -2.63
CA ALA A 28 -2.34 -10.02 -3.69
C ALA A 28 -2.35 -9.31 -5.05
N ILE A 29 -2.21 -7.98 -5.07
CA ILE A 29 -2.27 -7.15 -6.29
C ILE A 29 -0.88 -6.65 -6.67
N GLN A 30 -0.51 -6.81 -7.94
CA GLN A 30 0.70 -6.24 -8.54
C GLN A 30 0.42 -5.64 -9.91
N ILE A 31 1.34 -4.82 -10.42
CA ILE A 31 1.30 -4.36 -11.81
C ILE A 31 2.07 -5.35 -12.69
N VAL A 32 1.37 -5.91 -13.68
CA VAL A 32 1.92 -6.82 -14.68
C VAL A 32 1.47 -6.34 -16.06
N ASP A 33 2.41 -6.24 -16.99
CA ASP A 33 2.16 -5.73 -18.34
C ASP A 33 1.47 -4.35 -18.37
N GLY A 34 1.80 -3.49 -17.40
CA GLY A 34 1.22 -2.15 -17.27
C GLY A 34 -0.22 -2.12 -16.76
N LYS A 35 -0.76 -3.23 -16.23
CA LYS A 35 -2.11 -3.30 -15.64
C LYS A 35 -2.06 -3.96 -14.27
N ALA A 36 -3.00 -3.58 -13.40
CA ALA A 36 -3.15 -4.23 -12.11
C ALA A 36 -3.73 -5.65 -12.30
N LYS A 37 -3.14 -6.65 -11.64
CA LYS A 37 -3.61 -8.04 -11.63
C LYS A 37 -3.61 -8.61 -10.22
N VAL A 38 -4.61 -9.43 -9.91
CA VAL A 38 -4.60 -10.30 -8.73
C VAL A 38 -3.77 -11.54 -9.10
N LEU A 39 -2.55 -11.66 -8.57
CA LEU A 39 -1.63 -12.73 -8.99
C LEU A 39 -1.98 -14.08 -8.40
N ARG A 40 -2.46 -14.07 -7.16
CA ARG A 40 -2.83 -15.27 -6.42
C ARG A 40 -4.14 -15.00 -5.71
N GLU A 41 -5.17 -15.72 -6.12
CA GLU A 41 -6.50 -15.54 -5.55
C GLU A 41 -6.52 -15.86 -4.06
N GLU A 42 -5.77 -16.88 -3.63
CA GLU A 42 -5.65 -17.27 -2.21
C GLU A 42 -5.07 -16.18 -1.30
N LEU A 43 -4.39 -15.16 -1.86
CA LEU A 43 -3.90 -14.01 -1.09
C LEU A 43 -4.92 -12.87 -1.01
N CYS A 44 -5.87 -12.80 -1.94
CA CYS A 44 -6.87 -11.74 -1.92
C CYS A 44 -7.95 -12.11 -0.91
N ASP A 45 -8.01 -11.44 0.23
CA ASP A 45 -9.02 -11.63 1.28
C ASP A 45 -10.42 -11.07 0.90
N GLY A 46 -10.47 -10.19 -0.10
CA GLY A 46 -11.69 -9.50 -0.52
C GLY A 46 -12.05 -8.29 0.33
N ALA A 47 -11.14 -7.73 1.14
CA ALA A 47 -11.41 -6.60 2.02
C ALA A 47 -11.69 -5.28 1.28
N GLY A 48 -11.09 -5.09 0.11
CA GLY A 48 -11.44 -3.99 -0.80
C GLY A 48 -10.78 -2.63 -0.52
N PHE A 49 -9.74 -2.55 0.30
CA PHE A 49 -8.98 -1.29 0.52
C PHE A 49 -8.43 -0.66 -0.77
N CYS A 50 -8.16 -1.49 -1.78
CA CYS A 50 -7.68 -1.04 -3.09
C CYS A 50 -8.72 -0.27 -3.92
N LEU A 51 -10.02 -0.38 -3.60
CA LEU A 51 -11.10 0.28 -4.36
C LEU A 51 -11.02 1.81 -4.22
N ALA A 52 -10.90 2.30 -2.97
CA ALA A 52 -10.98 3.71 -2.66
C ALA A 52 -9.78 4.53 -3.20
N VAL A 53 -8.65 3.88 -3.45
CA VAL A 53 -7.44 4.54 -3.96
C VAL A 53 -7.37 4.58 -5.49
N CYS A 54 -8.27 3.88 -6.20
CA CYS A 54 -8.24 3.84 -7.64
C CYS A 54 -8.90 5.08 -8.24
N PRO A 55 -8.15 5.98 -8.92
CA PRO A 55 -8.74 7.20 -9.49
C PRO A 55 -9.73 6.89 -10.61
N GLU A 56 -9.55 5.78 -11.32
CA GLU A 56 -10.39 5.37 -12.46
C GLU A 56 -11.59 4.51 -12.05
N SER A 57 -11.74 4.21 -10.75
CA SER A 57 -12.76 3.26 -10.27
C SER A 57 -12.74 1.92 -11.01
N ALA A 58 -11.54 1.43 -11.36
CA ALA A 58 -11.35 0.20 -12.13
C ALA A 58 -11.47 -1.08 -11.29
N LEU A 59 -11.48 -0.99 -9.96
CA LEU A 59 -11.58 -2.14 -9.07
C LEU A 59 -12.98 -2.22 -8.46
N THR A 60 -13.52 -3.44 -8.36
CA THR A 60 -14.82 -3.74 -7.73
C THR A 60 -14.71 -5.02 -6.90
N ILE A 61 -15.67 -5.29 -6.02
CA ILE A 61 -15.80 -6.59 -5.35
C ILE A 61 -16.88 -7.40 -6.06
N GLU A 62 -16.57 -8.64 -6.41
CA GLU A 62 -17.54 -9.61 -6.94
C GLU A 62 -17.57 -10.86 -6.06
N LYS A 63 -18.67 -11.61 -6.13
CA LYS A 63 -18.74 -12.96 -5.57
C LYS A 63 -18.62 -13.98 -6.69
N ARG A 64 -17.56 -14.78 -6.67
CA ARG A 64 -17.36 -15.89 -7.62
C ARG A 64 -16.67 -17.06 -6.95
N GLU A 65 -16.59 -18.18 -7.66
CA GLU A 65 -15.72 -19.28 -7.28
C GLU A 65 -14.25 -18.84 -7.42
N ALA A 66 -13.51 -19.01 -6.33
CA ALA A 66 -12.09 -18.70 -6.25
C ALA A 66 -11.36 -19.69 -5.33
N ALA A 67 -10.02 -19.68 -5.35
CA ALA A 67 -9.23 -20.34 -4.33
C ALA A 67 -9.63 -19.85 -2.93
N ALA A 68 -9.64 -20.73 -1.93
CA ALA A 68 -9.89 -20.30 -0.55
C ALA A 68 -8.80 -19.32 -0.11
N PHE A 69 -9.14 -18.36 0.74
CA PHE A 69 -8.14 -17.48 1.32
C PHE A 69 -7.20 -18.31 2.21
N ASP A 70 -5.89 -18.09 2.06
CA ASP A 70 -4.84 -18.78 2.79
C ASP A 70 -4.09 -17.76 3.66
N GLU A 71 -4.47 -17.70 4.94
CA GLU A 71 -3.90 -16.79 5.93
C GLU A 71 -2.39 -16.97 6.10
N GLU A 72 -1.89 -18.21 6.00
CA GLU A 72 -0.47 -18.50 6.16
C GLU A 72 0.32 -17.96 4.96
N ALA A 73 -0.16 -18.23 3.75
CA ALA A 73 0.44 -17.70 2.53
C ALA A 73 0.38 -16.16 2.45
N ALA A 74 -0.71 -15.56 2.94
CA ALA A 74 -0.90 -14.12 3.01
C ALA A 74 0.12 -13.47 3.96
N THR A 75 0.30 -14.05 5.15
CA THR A 75 1.30 -13.60 6.13
C THR A 75 2.74 -13.71 5.60
N GLN A 76 3.06 -14.79 4.90
CA GLN A 76 4.38 -14.97 4.26
C GLN A 76 4.64 -13.92 3.17
N SER A 77 3.61 -13.59 2.39
CA SER A 77 3.72 -12.59 1.31
C SER A 77 3.82 -11.16 1.86
N ALA A 78 3.07 -10.85 2.93
CA ALA A 78 3.14 -9.57 3.63
C ALA A 78 4.49 -9.36 4.32
N SER A 79 5.03 -10.39 4.98
CA SER A 79 6.35 -10.33 5.62
C SER A 79 7.51 -10.26 4.62
N ALA A 80 7.36 -10.77 3.39
CA ALA A 80 8.33 -10.51 2.32
C ALA A 80 8.34 -9.03 1.88
N ARG A 81 7.27 -8.29 2.17
CA ARG A 81 7.10 -6.87 1.85
C ARG A 81 7.40 -5.96 3.05
N ALA A 82 8.24 -6.44 3.98
CA ALA A 82 8.51 -5.90 5.31
C ALA A 82 9.17 -4.50 5.40
N GLU A 83 9.38 -3.80 4.29
CA GLU A 83 9.78 -2.41 4.40
C GLU A 83 8.51 -1.57 4.54
N GLY A 84 8.12 -1.32 5.81
CA GLY A 84 7.27 -0.18 6.13
C GLY A 84 7.79 1.06 5.41
N ILE A 85 6.92 2.03 5.12
CA ILE A 85 7.34 3.24 4.40
C ILE A 85 8.44 3.89 5.21
N SER A 86 9.70 3.74 4.76
CA SER A 86 10.86 4.22 5.49
C SER A 86 10.76 5.73 5.62
N GLN A 87 10.67 6.21 6.86
CA GLN A 87 10.60 7.64 7.11
C GLN A 87 12.00 8.20 7.32
N ALA A 88 12.22 9.41 6.79
CA ALA A 88 13.46 10.13 6.97
C ALA A 88 13.20 11.60 7.27
N CYS A 89 14.11 12.21 8.02
CA CYS A 89 14.04 13.62 8.30
C CYS A 89 14.17 14.44 7.01
N PHE A 90 13.17 15.24 6.65
CA PHE A 90 13.19 16.02 5.40
C PHE A 90 14.36 17.03 5.33
N ASN A 91 14.87 17.47 6.49
CA ASN A 91 15.95 18.46 6.56
C ASN A 91 17.36 17.83 6.49
N CYS A 92 17.59 16.66 7.10
CA CYS A 92 18.93 16.06 7.18
C CYS A 92 19.06 14.65 6.58
N GLY A 93 17.97 14.08 6.08
CA GLY A 93 17.95 12.76 5.43
C GLY A 93 18.15 11.56 6.36
N ARG A 94 18.41 11.75 7.66
CA ARG A 94 18.56 10.62 8.59
C ARG A 94 17.24 9.87 8.74
N GLY A 95 17.30 8.56 8.51
CA GLY A 95 16.18 7.63 8.61
C GLY A 95 15.78 7.30 10.05
N GLU A 96 14.56 6.81 10.20
CA GLU A 96 13.95 6.43 11.49
C GLU A 96 14.73 5.37 12.28
N ASP A 97 15.55 4.56 11.61
CA ASP A 97 16.44 3.59 12.28
C ASP A 97 17.55 4.26 13.11
N ASN A 98 17.89 5.52 12.78
CA ASN A 98 19.04 6.21 13.36
C ASN A 98 18.67 7.41 14.23
N VAL A 99 17.43 7.92 14.12
CA VAL A 99 16.97 9.11 14.84
C VAL A 99 15.48 9.02 15.17
N VAL A 100 15.08 9.63 16.29
CA VAL A 100 13.66 9.84 16.59
C VAL A 100 13.09 10.90 15.65
N LEU A 101 12.05 10.53 14.90
CA LEU A 101 11.31 11.41 14.01
C LEU A 101 9.99 11.85 14.65
N PHE A 102 9.65 13.12 14.43
CA PHE A 102 8.36 13.68 14.79
C PHE A 102 7.61 14.08 13.52
N PRO A 103 6.30 13.81 13.44
CA PRO A 103 5.48 14.32 12.35
C PRO A 103 5.36 15.83 12.47
N CYS A 104 5.48 16.54 11.36
CA CYS A 104 5.34 17.99 11.30
C CYS A 104 4.62 18.42 10.02
N ARG A 105 4.00 19.61 10.05
CA ARG A 105 3.54 20.29 8.85
C ARG A 105 4.42 21.49 8.58
N HIS A 106 5.00 21.56 7.38
CA HIS A 106 5.80 22.70 6.94
C HIS A 106 5.46 23.04 5.48
N GLN A 107 5.22 24.33 5.20
CA GLN A 107 4.81 24.82 3.87
C GLN A 107 3.63 24.03 3.26
N GLY A 108 2.67 23.64 4.10
CA GLY A 108 1.48 22.90 3.68
C GLY A 108 1.65 21.38 3.53
N GLN A 109 2.89 20.87 3.54
CA GLN A 109 3.21 19.44 3.39
C GLN A 109 3.27 18.72 4.75
N SER A 110 2.85 17.45 4.79
CA SER A 110 3.06 16.54 5.92
C SER A 110 4.43 15.88 5.79
N LEU A 111 5.35 16.23 6.68
CA LEU A 111 6.77 15.83 6.62
C LEU A 111 7.23 15.25 7.97
N TRP A 112 8.42 14.67 7.98
CA TRP A 112 9.07 14.16 9.20
C TRP A 112 10.32 14.96 9.53
N ALA A 113 10.48 15.38 10.78
CA ALA A 113 11.67 16.08 11.26
C ALA A 113 12.29 15.33 12.44
N CYS A 114 13.60 15.14 12.45
CA CYS A 114 14.28 14.53 13.59
C CYS A 114 14.38 15.52 14.76
N ALA A 115 14.49 14.99 15.99
CA ALA A 115 14.63 15.79 17.21
C ALA A 115 15.74 16.86 17.15
N LYS A 116 16.80 16.62 16.36
CA LYS A 116 17.92 17.58 16.19
C LYS A 116 17.61 18.70 15.20
N CYS A 117 16.82 18.44 14.15
CA CYS A 117 16.48 19.43 13.13
C CYS A 117 15.21 20.20 13.46
N LEU A 118 14.33 19.64 14.29
CA LEU A 118 13.07 20.27 14.68
C LEU A 118 13.26 21.70 15.26
N PRO A 119 14.26 22.00 16.12
CA PRO A 119 14.45 23.35 16.64
C PRO A 119 14.68 24.42 15.56
N GLN A 120 15.39 24.10 14.48
CA GLN A 120 15.63 25.02 13.35
C GLN A 120 14.33 25.38 12.62
N LEU A 121 13.34 24.50 12.65
CA LEU A 121 12.04 24.74 12.02
C LEU A 121 11.11 25.61 12.88
N ILE A 122 11.37 25.69 14.19
CA ILE A 122 10.56 26.44 15.14
C ILE A 122 11.14 27.85 15.37
N HIS A 123 12.47 27.95 15.41
CA HIS A 123 13.16 29.18 15.83
C HIS A 123 13.85 29.95 14.69
N GLY A 124 13.88 29.40 13.47
CA GLY A 124 14.65 29.93 12.34
C GLY A 124 16.13 29.57 12.44
#